data_AF-A0AAN6MEJ3-F1
#
_entry.id   AF-A0AAN6MEJ3-F1
#
_cell.length_a   1.000
_cell.length_b   1.000
_cell.length_c   1.000
_cell.angle_alpha   90.00
_cell.angle_beta   90.00
_cell.angle_gamma   90.00
#
_symmetry.space_group_name_H-M   'P 1'
#
loop_
_entity.id
_entity.type
_entity.pdbx_description
1 polymer ?
#
loop_
_entity_poly.entity_id
_entity_poly.type
_entity_poly.pdbx_seq_one_letter_code
_entity_poly.pdbx_strand_id
1 'polypeptide(L)'
;MLTDYSLIATDEAGNEFKMHGLVQLSARKWLEAVGQLETFKQQYIERMASSFPTGKYENWATCRSLFAHVQVALSYRPSENTAETWATLLHNGG
;
A
#
# COMPACT_ATOMS: atom_id res chain seq x y z
N MET A 1 -8.13 -10.81 17.47
CA MET A 1 -6.74 -10.66 17.95
C MET A 1 -5.99 -9.41 17.45
N LEU A 2 -6.59 -8.52 16.65
CA LEU A 2 -6.13 -7.11 16.52
C LEU A 2 -7.30 -6.14 16.78
N THR A 3 -8.49 -6.52 16.33
CA THR A 3 -9.79 -5.94 16.67
C THR A 3 -10.07 -5.95 18.17
N ASP A 4 -9.76 -7.06 18.85
CA ASP A 4 -9.99 -7.22 20.30
C ASP A 4 -9.16 -6.24 21.14
N TYR A 5 -8.05 -5.75 20.59
CA TYR A 5 -7.16 -4.76 21.20
C TYR A 5 -7.37 -3.35 20.63
N SER A 6 -8.42 -3.12 19.83
CA SER A 6 -8.70 -1.84 19.16
C SER A 6 -7.54 -1.30 18.32
N LEU A 7 -6.64 -2.18 17.83
CA LEU A 7 -5.53 -1.78 16.97
C LEU A 7 -6.00 -1.55 15.52
N ILE A 8 -7.01 -2.31 15.10
CA ILE A 8 -7.71 -2.14 13.83
C ILE A 8 -9.21 -2.22 14.07
N ALA A 9 -9.98 -1.62 13.18
CA ALA A 9 -11.43 -1.76 13.08
C ALA A 9 -11.78 -2.28 11.69
N THR A 10 -12.98 -2.83 11.54
CA THR A 10 -13.52 -3.19 10.23
C THR A 10 -14.65 -2.23 9.88
N ASP A 11 -14.89 -2.03 8.59
CA ASP A 11 -16.08 -1.34 8.12
C ASP A 11 -17.37 -2.17 8.37
N GLU A 12 -18.54 -1.59 8.08
CA GLU A 12 -19.84 -2.25 8.30
C GLU A 12 -19.99 -3.52 7.45
N ALA A 13 -19.38 -3.57 6.26
CA ALA A 13 -19.42 -4.75 5.39
C ALA A 13 -18.40 -5.82 5.78
N GLY A 14 -17.49 -5.52 6.71
CA GLY A 14 -16.50 -6.49 7.18
C GLY A 14 -15.35 -6.76 6.20
N ASN A 15 -15.22 -5.97 5.14
CA ASN A 15 -14.29 -6.23 4.02
C ASN A 15 -13.09 -5.27 3.98
N GLU A 16 -13.12 -4.17 4.74
CA GLU A 16 -12.04 -3.20 4.82
C GLU A 16 -11.54 -3.03 6.26
N PHE A 17 -10.21 -3.09 6.43
CA PHE A 17 -9.58 -2.79 7.70
C PHE A 17 -9.19 -1.31 7.79
N LYS A 18 -9.57 -0.69 8.90
CA LYS A 18 -9.19 0.67 9.28
C LYS A 18 -8.23 0.63 10.45
N MET A 19 -7.24 1.50 10.45
CA MET A 19 -6.29 1.65 11.54
C MET A 19 -6.30 3.10 12.00
N HIS A 20 -6.33 3.33 13.31
CA HIS A 20 -6.22 4.68 13.84
C HIS A 20 -4.83 5.26 13.50
N GLY A 21 -4.75 6.56 13.18
CA GLY A 21 -3.51 7.18 12.72
C GLY A 21 -2.32 7.02 13.68
N LEU A 22 -2.57 7.04 15.00
CA LEU A 22 -1.53 6.78 16.01
C LEU A 22 -1.05 5.34 16.01
N VAL A 23 -1.93 4.36 15.75
CA VAL A 23 -1.53 2.95 15.66
C VAL A 23 -0.68 2.74 14.40
N GLN A 24 -1.08 3.36 13.28
CA GLN A 24 -0.31 3.32 12.03
C GLN A 24 1.07 3.97 12.18
N LEU A 25 1.15 5.09 12.91
CA LEU A 25 2.41 5.76 13.21
C LEU A 25 3.31 4.88 14.08
N SER A 26 2.78 4.32 15.16
CA SER A 26 3.51 3.42 16.05
C SER A 26 4.03 2.18 15.34
N ALA A 27 3.20 1.55 14.49
CA ALA A 27 3.60 0.39 13.70
C ALA A 27 4.76 0.75 12.74
N ARG A 28 4.69 1.92 12.08
CA ARG A 28 5.76 2.40 11.19
C ARG A 28 7.07 2.64 11.96
N LYS A 29 6.99 3.28 13.13
CA LYS A 29 8.16 3.53 14.00
C LYS A 29 8.77 2.22 14.52
N TRP A 30 7.94 1.25 14.84
CA TRP A 30 8.41 -0.08 15.21
C TRP A 30 9.15 -0.77 14.06
N LEU A 31 8.60 -0.73 12.83
CA LEU A 31 9.26 -1.28 11.63
C LEU A 31 10.61 -0.60 11.35
N GLU A 32 10.72 0.71 11.56
CA GLU A 32 11.98 1.44 11.48
C GLU A 32 12.98 0.93 12.53
N ALA A 33 12.55 0.79 13.78
CA ALA A 33 13.41 0.36 14.90
C ALA A 33 13.96 -1.06 14.74
N VAL A 34 13.18 -1.97 14.14
CA VAL A 34 13.61 -3.35 13.85
C VAL A 34 14.27 -3.51 12.47
N GLY A 35 14.46 -2.41 11.73
CA GLY A 35 15.13 -2.41 10.42
C GLY A 35 14.35 -3.07 9.28
N GLN A 36 13.04 -3.26 9.42
CA GLN A 36 12.20 -3.93 8.42
C GLN A 36 11.39 -2.99 7.52
N LEU A 37 11.40 -1.68 7.79
CA LEU A 37 10.59 -0.73 7.03
C LEU A 37 10.82 -0.82 5.51
N GLU A 38 12.08 -0.88 5.07
CA GLU A 38 12.40 -0.93 3.64
C GLU A 38 11.90 -2.23 2.98
N THR A 39 12.00 -3.37 3.66
CA THR A 39 11.44 -4.64 3.17
C THR A 39 9.93 -4.54 2.92
N PHE A 40 9.19 -3.95 3.86
CA PHE A 40 7.75 -3.75 3.69
C PHE A 40 7.41 -2.73 2.59
N LYS A 41 8.24 -1.71 2.35
CA LYS A 41 8.08 -0.80 1.21
C LYS A 41 8.26 -1.54 -0.13
N GLN A 42 9.23 -2.43 -0.25
CA GLN A 42 9.41 -3.23 -1.48
C GLN A 42 8.21 -4.16 -1.73
N GLN A 43 7.75 -4.85 -0.69
CA GLN A 43 6.52 -5.67 -0.79
C GLN A 43 5.28 -4.83 -1.12
N TYR A 44 5.21 -3.60 -0.62
CA TYR A 44 4.13 -2.69 -0.95
C TYR A 44 4.14 -2.31 -2.44
N ILE A 45 5.31 -2.03 -3.02
CA ILE A 45 5.46 -1.77 -4.47
C ILE A 45 4.94 -2.97 -5.28
N GLU A 46 5.35 -4.19 -4.93
CA GLU A 46 4.91 -5.42 -5.62
C GLU A 46 3.40 -5.61 -5.58
N ARG A 47 2.81 -5.42 -4.39
CA ARG A 47 1.35 -5.51 -4.19
C ARG A 47 0.60 -4.44 -4.97
N MET A 48 1.12 -3.21 -4.98
CA MET A 48 0.49 -2.12 -5.73
C MET A 48 0.56 -2.38 -7.24
N ALA A 49 1.69 -2.83 -7.77
CA ALA A 49 1.81 -3.14 -9.19
C ALA A 49 0.90 -4.30 -9.64
N SER A 50 0.73 -5.33 -8.79
CA SER A 50 -0.17 -6.44 -9.11
C SER A 50 -1.66 -6.08 -8.99
N SER A 51 -1.99 -5.11 -8.12
CA SER A 51 -3.37 -4.70 -7.86
C SER A 51 -3.82 -3.52 -8.71
N PHE A 52 -2.90 -2.68 -9.20
CA PHE A 52 -3.21 -1.47 -9.95
C PHE A 52 -3.35 -1.77 -11.45
N PRO A 53 -4.59 -1.75 -11.99
CA PRO A 53 -4.84 -2.15 -13.36
C PRO A 53 -4.43 -1.05 -14.37
N THR A 54 -4.42 -1.41 -15.65
CA THR A 54 -4.24 -0.44 -16.75
C THR A 54 -5.36 0.60 -16.77
N GLY A 55 -5.06 1.83 -17.22
CA GLY A 55 -5.98 2.98 -17.23
C GLY A 55 -7.19 2.92 -18.19
N LYS A 56 -7.59 1.73 -18.66
CA LYS A 56 -8.79 1.52 -19.47
C LYS A 56 -10.05 1.93 -18.69
N TYR A 57 -11.08 2.40 -19.41
CA TYR A 57 -12.35 2.88 -18.82
C TYR A 57 -12.98 1.89 -17.82
N GLU A 58 -12.97 0.59 -18.15
CA GLU A 58 -13.48 -0.49 -17.30
C GLU A 58 -12.81 -0.54 -15.91
N ASN A 59 -11.58 -0.06 -15.79
CA ASN A 59 -10.77 -0.11 -14.57
C ASN A 59 -10.81 1.17 -13.73
N TRP A 60 -11.48 2.22 -14.19
CA TRP A 60 -11.42 3.55 -13.56
C TRP A 60 -11.91 3.58 -12.11
N ALA A 61 -12.84 2.72 -11.73
CA ALA A 61 -13.28 2.62 -10.34
C ALA A 61 -12.13 2.17 -9.42
N THR A 62 -11.42 1.11 -9.81
CA THR A 62 -10.25 0.58 -9.09
C THR A 62 -9.06 1.53 -9.15
N CYS A 63 -8.77 2.14 -10.30
CA CYS A 63 -7.70 3.14 -10.41
C CYS A 63 -7.95 4.30 -9.44
N ARG A 64 -9.20 4.80 -9.35
CA ARG A 64 -9.54 5.90 -8.43
C ARG A 64 -9.39 5.52 -6.96
N SER A 65 -9.85 4.33 -6.55
CA SER A 65 -9.70 3.90 -5.16
C SER A 65 -8.25 3.71 -4.75
N LEU A 66 -7.40 3.26 -5.68
CA LEU A 66 -5.99 2.99 -5.42
C LEU A 66 -5.05 4.19 -5.71
N PHE A 67 -5.54 5.28 -6.30
CA PHE A 67 -4.67 6.36 -6.80
C PHE A 67 -3.79 6.98 -5.70
N ALA A 68 -4.36 7.29 -4.54
CA ALA A 68 -3.61 7.85 -3.41
C ALA A 68 -2.50 6.89 -2.93
N HIS A 69 -2.73 5.57 -3.04
CA HIS A 69 -1.76 4.55 -2.70
C HIS A 69 -0.60 4.53 -3.71
N VAL A 70 -0.88 4.68 -5.01
CA VAL A 70 0.16 4.81 -6.03
C VAL A 70 1.05 6.02 -5.74
N GLN A 71 0.47 7.19 -5.45
CA GLN A 71 1.26 8.40 -5.14
C GLN A 71 2.25 8.18 -3.98
N VAL A 72 1.88 7.38 -2.97
CA VAL A 72 2.80 7.00 -1.89
C VAL A 72 3.88 6.06 -2.40
N ALA A 73 3.55 5.05 -3.22
CA ALA A 73 4.52 4.13 -3.82
C ALA A 73 5.55 4.88 -4.71
N LEU A 74 5.15 5.97 -5.37
CA LEU A 74 6.05 6.82 -6.16
C LEU A 74 7.12 7.52 -5.32
N SER A 75 6.83 7.77 -4.04
CA SER A 75 7.80 8.37 -3.12
C SER A 75 8.85 7.38 -2.61
N TYR A 76 8.68 6.09 -2.90
CA TYR A 76 9.61 5.05 -2.46
C TYR A 76 10.67 4.78 -3.52
N ARG A 77 11.89 4.48 -3.04
CA ARG A 77 12.98 4.03 -3.90
C ARG A 77 12.84 2.52 -4.13
N PRO A 78 12.68 2.04 -5.38
CA PRO A 78 12.66 0.61 -5.65
C PRO A 78 14.05 0.00 -5.43
N SER A 79 14.07 -1.26 -4.99
CA SER A 79 15.24 -2.12 -5.08
C SER A 79 15.47 -2.59 -6.52
N GLU A 80 16.63 -3.18 -6.80
CA GLU A 80 16.91 -3.79 -8.12
C GLU A 80 15.85 -4.81 -8.53
N ASN A 81 15.38 -5.63 -7.57
CA ASN A 81 14.39 -6.68 -7.81
C ASN A 81 12.98 -6.15 -8.11
N THR A 82 12.67 -4.93 -7.67
CA THR A 82 11.33 -4.35 -7.82
C THR A 82 11.29 -3.22 -8.84
N ALA A 83 12.40 -2.91 -9.51
CA ALA A 83 12.52 -1.77 -10.42
C ALA A 83 11.55 -1.87 -11.60
N GLU A 84 11.44 -3.04 -12.23
CA GLU A 84 10.51 -3.28 -13.34
C GLU A 84 9.05 -3.19 -12.90
N THR A 85 8.73 -3.80 -11.76
CA THR A 85 7.40 -3.77 -11.13
C THR A 85 6.98 -2.34 -10.77
N TRP A 86 7.92 -1.55 -10.25
CA TRP A 86 7.73 -0.13 -9.96
C TRP A 86 7.52 0.70 -11.23
N ALA A 87 8.28 0.44 -12.31
CA ALA A 87 8.09 1.09 -13.60
C ALA A 87 6.71 0.75 -14.22
N THR A 88 6.24 -0.47 -14.06
CA THR A 88 4.90 -0.89 -14.51
C THR A 88 3.79 -0.16 -13.74
N LEU A 89 3.93 -0.05 -12.43
CA LEU A 89 3.00 0.71 -11.59
C LEU A 89 2.93 2.19 -12.02
N LEU A 90 4.09 2.79 -12.29
CA LEU A 90 4.22 4.14 -12.83
C LEU A 90 3.52 4.32 -14.17
N HIS A 91 3.71 3.37 -15.10
CA HIS A 91 3.07 3.42 -16.40
C HIS A 91 1.54 3.32 -16.32
N ASN A 92 1.03 2.51 -15.39
CA ASN A 92 -0.41 2.32 -15.24
C ASN A 92 -1.09 3.48 -14.49
N GLY A 93 -0.41 4.10 -13.52
CA GLY A 93 -0.97 5.12 -12.63
C GLY A 93 -0.64 6.58 -12.98
N GLY A 94 0.17 6.81 -14.02
CA GLY A 94 0.59 8.13 -14.52
C GLY A 94 -0.10 8.54 -15.81
#